data_AF-A0A3D0PD61-F1
#
_entry.id   AF-A0A3D0PD61-F1
#
_cell.length_a   1.000
_cell.length_b   1.000
_cell.length_c   1.000
_cell.angle_alpha   90.00
_cell.angle_beta   90.00
_cell.angle_gamma   90.00
#
_symmetry.space_group_name_H-M   'P 1'
#
loop_
_entity.id
_entity.type
_entity.pdbx_description
1 polymer ?
#
loop_
_entity_poly.entity_id
_entity_poly.type
_entity_poly.pdbx_seq_one_letter_code
_entity_poly.pdbx_strand_id
1 'polypeptide(L)'
;MVRRNNIRGTLAGFWSPEHTTSLNIPGYHFHFLADDHSSGGHVLDVQAAELQVELDLQSNLRLALPQTKEFLEADLSGDIAATLHTAESKPKD
;
A
#
# COMPACT_ATOMS: atom_id res chain seq x y z
N MET A 1 9.60 -14.02 -1.75
CA MET A 1 8.15 -13.81 -1.58
C MET A 1 7.61 -14.83 -0.60
N VAL A 2 6.74 -14.43 0.33
CA VAL A 2 6.24 -15.31 1.42
C VAL A 2 4.76 -15.57 1.19
N ARG A 3 4.33 -16.83 1.24
CA ARG A 3 2.91 -17.21 1.19
C ARG A 3 2.46 -17.77 2.54
N ARG A 4 1.24 -17.43 2.93
CA ARG A 4 0.56 -17.94 4.13
C ARG A 4 -0.80 -18.51 3.72
N ASN A 5 -1.23 -19.57 4.41
CA ASN A 5 -2.50 -20.25 4.15
C ASN A 5 -3.24 -20.42 5.47
N ASN A 6 -4.58 -20.36 5.43
CA ASN A 6 -5.47 -20.59 6.59
C ASN A 6 -5.09 -19.76 7.83
N ILE A 7 -4.71 -18.49 7.61
CA ILE A 7 -4.35 -17.55 8.66
C ILE A 7 -5.50 -16.57 8.91
N ARG A 8 -5.74 -16.24 10.18
CA ARG A 8 -6.66 -15.16 10.58
C ARG A 8 -5.86 -13.90 10.90
N GLY A 9 -6.42 -12.75 10.56
CA GLY A 9 -5.74 -11.48 10.68
C GLY A 9 -6.54 -10.34 10.07
N THR A 10 -5.95 -9.16 10.10
CA THR A 10 -6.53 -7.92 9.59
C THR A 10 -5.78 -7.46 8.35
N LEU A 11 -6.53 -7.10 7.31
CA LEU A 11 -6.05 -6.30 6.18
C LEU A 11 -6.32 -4.83 6.49
N ALA A 12 -5.30 -3.99 6.43
CA ALA A 12 -5.42 -2.55 6.65
C ALA A 12 -4.70 -1.79 5.53
N GLY A 13 -5.33 -0.76 5.00
CA GLY A 13 -4.83 -0.08 3.82
C GLY A 13 -5.74 1.01 3.31
N PHE A 14 -5.38 1.56 2.16
CA PHE A 14 -6.08 2.66 1.52
C PHE A 14 -6.45 2.31 0.09
N TRP A 15 -7.54 2.91 -0.38
CA TRP A 15 -7.77 3.09 -1.80
C TRP A 15 -7.45 4.55 -2.16
N SER A 16 -6.63 4.77 -3.19
CA SER A 16 -6.33 6.12 -3.68
C SER A 16 -6.81 6.30 -5.13
N PRO A 17 -7.37 7.48 -5.50
CA PRO A 17 -7.75 7.78 -6.88
C PRO A 17 -6.56 7.76 -7.85
N GLU A 18 -6.80 7.52 -9.14
CA GLU A 18 -5.74 7.47 -10.17
C GLU A 18 -4.90 8.75 -10.28
N HIS A 19 -5.48 9.91 -10.00
CA HIS A 19 -4.76 11.19 -10.10
C HIS A 19 -3.77 11.44 -8.95
N THR A 20 -3.64 10.52 -7.98
CA THR A 20 -2.73 10.69 -6.82
C THR A 20 -1.37 10.00 -6.97
N THR A 21 -1.00 9.50 -8.15
CA THR A 21 0.23 8.71 -8.38
C THR A 21 1.51 9.38 -7.86
N SER A 22 1.61 10.71 -7.92
CA SER A 22 2.79 11.45 -7.43
C SER A 22 2.82 11.60 -5.90
N LEU A 23 1.75 11.24 -5.20
CA LEU A 23 1.58 11.43 -3.75
C LEU A 23 1.39 10.11 -2.99
N ASN A 24 0.74 9.13 -3.62
CA ASN A 24 0.43 7.83 -3.02
C ASN A 24 0.24 6.78 -4.13
N ILE A 25 -0.06 5.54 -3.74
CA ILE A 25 -0.24 4.40 -4.64
C ILE A 25 -1.71 4.35 -5.10
N PRO A 26 -1.98 4.51 -6.40
CA PRO A 26 -3.33 4.39 -6.95
C PRO A 26 -3.92 3.01 -6.77
N GLY A 27 -5.25 2.94 -6.59
CA GLY A 27 -5.95 1.69 -6.32
C GLY A 27 -5.76 1.24 -4.87
N TYR A 28 -5.92 -0.06 -4.62
CA TYR A 28 -5.83 -0.64 -3.29
C TYR A 28 -4.38 -0.95 -2.92
N HIS A 29 -3.97 -0.48 -1.74
CA HIS A 29 -2.70 -0.81 -1.13
C HIS A 29 -2.97 -1.30 0.30
N PHE A 30 -2.78 -2.60 0.52
CA PHE A 30 -3.03 -3.26 1.80
C PHE A 30 -1.75 -3.83 2.40
N HIS A 31 -1.65 -3.71 3.72
CA HIS A 31 -0.82 -4.54 4.55
C HIS A 31 -1.69 -5.55 5.31
N PHE A 32 -1.07 -6.65 5.74
CA PHE A 32 -1.69 -7.69 6.56
C PHE A 32 -0.96 -7.82 7.89
N LEU A 33 -1.72 -8.11 8.96
CA LEU A 33 -1.20 -8.49 10.28
C LEU A 33 -2.00 -9.68 10.81
N ALA A 34 -1.30 -10.76 11.20
CA ALA A 34 -1.91 -11.92 11.83
C ALA A 34 -2.44 -11.60 13.24
N ASP A 35 -3.53 -12.24 13.67
CA ASP A 35 -4.14 -12.01 14.98
C ASP A 35 -3.19 -12.30 16.16
N ASP A 36 -2.26 -13.25 15.97
CA ASP A 36 -1.24 -13.61 16.95
C ASP A 36 0.02 -12.73 16.88
N HIS A 37 0.04 -11.75 15.97
CA HIS A 37 1.15 -10.85 15.67
C HIS A 37 2.47 -11.54 15.30
N SER A 38 2.44 -12.83 14.95
CA SER A 38 3.63 -13.60 14.57
C SER A 38 4.13 -13.26 13.16
N SER A 39 3.26 -12.69 12.32
CA SER A 39 3.58 -12.37 10.94
C SER A 39 2.70 -11.25 10.38
N GLY A 40 3.20 -10.60 9.32
CA GLY A 40 2.51 -9.55 8.59
C GLY A 40 3.32 -9.14 7.36
N GLY A 41 2.91 -8.06 6.72
CA GLY A 41 3.64 -7.43 5.62
C GLY A 41 2.76 -6.90 4.49
N HIS A 42 3.41 -6.48 3.42
CA HIS A 42 2.77 -6.00 2.20
C HIS A 42 2.00 -7.10 1.47
N VAL A 43 0.79 -6.79 1.00
CA VAL A 43 -0.09 -7.75 0.35
C VAL A 43 0.06 -7.67 -1.16
N LEU A 44 0.53 -8.78 -1.76
CA LEU A 44 0.67 -8.91 -3.21
C LEU A 44 -0.51 -9.63 -3.86
N ASP A 45 -1.18 -10.50 -3.10
CA ASP A 45 -2.32 -11.30 -3.53
C ASP A 45 -3.04 -11.84 -2.28
N VAL A 46 -4.36 -12.01 -2.36
CA VAL A 46 -5.17 -12.51 -1.24
C VAL A 46 -6.37 -13.31 -1.73
N GLN A 47 -6.62 -14.43 -1.07
CA GLN A 47 -7.83 -15.22 -1.22
C GLN A 47 -8.42 -15.45 0.18
N ALA A 48 -9.68 -15.09 0.36
CA ALA A 48 -10.40 -15.24 1.62
C ALA A 48 -11.79 -15.83 1.37
N ALA A 49 -12.25 -16.69 2.28
CA ALA A 49 -13.59 -17.26 2.25
C ALA A 49 -14.63 -16.29 2.83
N GLU A 50 -14.26 -15.58 3.89
CA GLU A 50 -15.10 -14.63 4.61
C GLU A 50 -14.27 -13.38 4.95
N LEU A 51 -14.85 -12.21 4.76
CA LEU A 51 -14.25 -10.92 5.11
C LEU A 51 -15.32 -10.02 5.72
N GLN A 52 -15.01 -9.41 6.87
CA GLN A 52 -15.73 -8.24 7.36
C GLN A 52 -15.00 -6.99 6.88
N VAL A 53 -15.73 -6.08 6.23
CA VAL A 53 -15.16 -4.87 5.64
C VAL A 53 -15.70 -3.64 6.35
N GLU A 54 -14.79 -2.77 6.77
CA GLU A 54 -15.09 -1.47 7.33
C GLU A 54 -14.38 -0.40 6.49
N LEU A 55 -15.07 0.71 6.25
CA LEU A 55 -14.58 1.79 5.39
C LEU A 55 -14.69 3.12 6.14
N ASP A 56 -13.63 3.92 6.03
CA ASP A 56 -13.62 5.31 6.42
C ASP A 56 -13.41 6.19 5.18
N LEU A 57 -14.43 6.97 4.83
CA LEU A 57 -14.42 7.80 3.64
C LEU A 57 -13.73 9.14 3.93
N GLN A 58 -12.52 9.30 3.41
CA GLN A 58 -11.72 10.50 3.59
C GLN A 58 -11.75 11.36 2.32
N SER A 59 -12.12 12.63 2.47
CA SER A 59 -12.12 13.63 1.39
C SER A 59 -10.96 14.63 1.49
N ASN A 60 -10.10 14.49 2.50
CA ASN A 60 -8.98 15.38 2.75
C ASN A 60 -7.67 14.60 2.82
N LEU A 61 -6.62 15.13 2.18
CA LEU A 61 -5.26 14.62 2.27
C LEU A 61 -4.38 15.66 2.97
N ARG A 62 -3.76 15.29 4.08
CA ARG A 62 -2.76 16.11 4.77
C ARG A 62 -1.38 15.54 4.51
N LEU A 63 -0.54 16.30 3.81
CA LEU A 63 0.84 15.93 3.53
C LEU A 63 1.79 16.64 4.48
N ALA A 64 2.64 15.89 5.16
CA ALA A 64 3.76 16.40 5.94
C ALA A 64 5.05 16.09 5.18
N LEU A 65 5.69 17.12 4.64
CA LEU A 65 6.94 16.95 3.89
C LEU A 65 8.13 16.83 4.85
N PRO A 66 9.04 15.86 4.65
CA PRO A 66 10.29 15.80 5.40
C PRO A 66 11.10 17.08 5.21
N GLN A 67 11.67 17.61 6.29
CA GLN A 67 12.56 18.80 6.25
C GLN A 67 14.04 18.41 6.17
N THR A 68 14.32 17.19 5.71
CA THR A 68 15.69 16.69 5.59
C THR A 68 16.33 17.17 4.29
N LYS A 69 17.66 17.29 4.28
CA LYS A 69 18.41 17.72 3.10
C LYS A 69 18.15 16.80 1.91
N GLU A 70 18.10 15.49 2.17
CA GLU A 70 17.88 14.45 1.17
C GLU A 70 16.56 14.63 0.44
N PHE A 71 15.48 15.01 1.16
CA PHE A 71 14.18 15.24 0.53
C PHE A 71 14.14 16.55 -0.25
N LEU A 72 14.74 17.62 0.30
CA LEU A 72 14.73 18.95 -0.32
C LEU A 72 15.58 19.04 -1.59
N GLU A 73 16.63 18.22 -1.70
CA GLU A 73 17.54 18.18 -2.86
C GLU A 73 17.20 17.05 -3.86
N ALA A 74 16.24 16.17 -3.54
CA ALA A 74 15.84 15.10 -4.45
C ALA A 74 15.11 15.65 -5.69
N ASP A 75 15.49 15.16 -6.86
CA ASP A 75 14.71 15.36 -8.08
C ASP A 75 13.53 14.37 -8.11
N LEU A 76 12.34 14.89 -7.78
CA LEU A 76 11.08 14.14 -7.74
C LEU A 76 10.17 14.46 -8.94
N SER A 77 10.70 15.07 -10.00
CA SER A 77 9.91 15.55 -11.15
C SER A 77 9.62 14.50 -12.22
N GLY A 78 10.27 13.34 -12.14
CA GLY A 78 10.13 12.25 -13.12
C GLY A 78 8.78 11.54 -13.07
N ASP A 79 8.40 10.91 -14.18
CA ASP A 79 7.29 9.94 -14.19
C ASP A 79 7.73 8.65 -13.49
N ILE A 80 7.14 8.40 -12.32
CA ILE A 80 7.46 7.24 -11.48
C ILE A 80 6.45 6.10 -11.61
N ALA A 81 5.42 6.21 -12.46
CA ALA A 81 4.30 5.27 -12.45
C ALA A 81 4.73 3.80 -12.64
N ALA A 82 5.65 3.54 -13.60
CA ALA A 82 6.16 2.20 -13.86
C ALA A 82 7.03 1.66 -12.71
N THR A 83 7.88 2.50 -12.13
CA THR A 83 8.73 2.15 -10.99
C THR A 83 7.88 1.85 -9.75
N LEU A 84 6.87 2.68 -9.49
CA LEU A 84 5.92 2.50 -8.38
C LEU A 84 5.15 1.19 -8.54
N HIS A 85 4.62 0.91 -9.73
CA HIS A 85 3.94 -0.36 -9.99
C HIS A 85 4.85 -1.57 -9.73
N THR A 86 6.11 -1.49 -10.14
CA THR A 86 7.09 -2.57 -9.95
C THR A 86 7.42 -2.81 -8.47
N ALA A 87 7.47 -1.74 -7.66
CA ALA A 87 7.76 -1.83 -6.24
C ALA A 87 6.57 -2.40 -5.43
N GLU A 88 5.34 -2.05 -5.82
CA GLU A 88 4.15 -2.25 -4.99
C GLU A 88 3.27 -3.43 -5.44
N SER A 89 3.43 -3.91 -6.68
CA SER A 89 2.60 -4.98 -7.23
C SER A 89 3.35 -6.30 -7.34
N LYS A 90 2.59 -7.40 -7.40
CA LYS A 90 3.15 -8.71 -7.75
C LYS A 90 3.83 -8.60 -9.12
N PRO A 91 5.08 -9.08 -9.28
CA PRO A 91 5.70 -9.17 -10.59
C PRO A 91 4.79 -9.92 -11.56
N LYS A 92 4.65 -9.41 -12.79
CA LYS A 92 4.03 -10.16 -13.87
C LYS A 92 5.03 -11.25 -14.27
N ASP A 93 4.60 -12.50 -14.23
CA ASP A 93 5.34 -13.63 -14.80
C ASP A 93 5.57 -13.43 -16.31
#